data_AF-A0A2G9I714-F1
#
_entry.id   AF-A0A2G9I714-F1
#
_cell.length_a   1.000
_cell.length_b   1.000
_cell.length_c   1.000
_cell.angle_alpha   90.00
_cell.angle_beta   90.00
_cell.angle_gamma   90.00
#
_symmetry.space_group_name_H-M   'P 1'
#
loop_
_entity.id
_entity.type
_entity.pdbx_description
1 polymer ?
#
loop_
_entity_poly.entity_id
_entity_poly.type
_entity_poly.pdbx_seq_one_letter_code
_entity_poly.pdbx_strand_id
1 'polypeptide(L)'
;MAKRFNKHQIDALESAFKESMYLTKRKKIELVKATGLDVEQIASWFSRIRAVKRAKKSVGDLERTKVELQEALQGSKEREAKLKNELEGSKRHQTELYAENQRLRQQLGVTGNDAMFDPIASLLNRCVCSF
;
A
#
# COMPACT_ATOMS: atom_id res chain seq x y z
N MET A 1 -5.44 36.73 10.66
CA MET A 1 -6.59 36.72 9.71
C MET A 1 -6.08 36.37 8.32
N ALA A 2 -6.70 35.41 7.63
CA ALA A 2 -6.39 35.17 6.22
C ALA A 2 -6.89 36.36 5.39
N LYS A 3 -5.98 37.20 4.89
CA LYS A 3 -6.32 38.30 3.98
C LYS A 3 -7.03 37.70 2.75
N ARG A 4 -8.32 37.97 2.60
CA ARG A 4 -9.10 37.59 1.42
C ARG A 4 -8.85 38.63 0.33
N PHE A 5 -8.34 38.18 -0.81
CA PHE A 5 -8.21 39.00 -2.00
C PHE A 5 -9.56 39.10 -2.71
N ASN A 6 -9.82 40.22 -3.37
CA ASN A 6 -11.00 40.42 -4.19
C ASN A 6 -10.95 39.51 -5.42
N LYS A 7 -12.10 39.20 -6.02
CA LYS A 7 -12.18 38.31 -7.20
C LYS A 7 -11.26 38.78 -8.33
N HIS A 8 -11.29 40.06 -8.69
CA HIS A 8 -10.41 40.65 -9.69
C HIS A 8 -8.91 40.45 -9.37
N GLN A 9 -8.52 40.57 -8.10
CA GLN A 9 -7.13 40.36 -7.69
C GLN A 9 -6.73 38.88 -7.81
N ILE A 10 -7.64 37.98 -7.43
CA ILE A 10 -7.44 36.53 -7.58
C ILE A 10 -7.31 36.18 -9.07
N ASP A 11 -8.21 36.66 -9.92
CA ASP A 11 -8.21 36.36 -11.35
C ASP A 11 -6.90 36.83 -12.04
N ALA A 12 -6.43 38.03 -11.69
CA ALA A 12 -5.15 38.55 -12.19
C ALA A 12 -3.94 37.73 -11.72
N LEU A 13 -3.92 37.34 -10.44
CA LEU A 13 -2.87 36.50 -9.87
C LEU A 13 -2.88 35.09 -10.46
N GLU A 14 -4.05 34.50 -10.67
CA GLU A 14 -4.23 33.19 -11.29
C GLU A 14 -3.81 33.20 -12.76
N SER A 15 -4.17 34.23 -13.52
CA SER A 15 -3.74 34.38 -14.91
C SER A 15 -2.22 34.44 -15.00
N ALA A 16 -1.58 35.28 -14.18
CA ALA A 16 -0.13 35.36 -14.14
C ALA A 16 0.54 34.06 -13.66
N PHE A 17 -0.09 33.31 -12.75
CA PHE A 17 0.43 32.01 -12.29
C PHE A 17 0.34 30.92 -13.37
N LYS A 18 -0.68 30.97 -14.24
CA LYS A 18 -0.80 30.08 -15.40
C LYS A 18 0.29 30.34 -16.43
N GLU A 19 0.63 31.62 -16.66
CA GLU A 19 1.74 32.02 -17.53
C GLU A 19 3.10 31.60 -16.95
N SER A 20 3.34 31.87 -15.66
CA SER A 20 4.56 31.48 -14.98
C SER A 20 4.34 31.24 -13.49
N MET A 21 4.79 30.08 -13.00
CA MET A 21 4.76 29.74 -11.58
C MET A 21 5.74 30.56 -10.72
N TYR A 22 6.70 31.24 -11.35
CA TYR A 22 7.71 32.06 -10.69
C TYR A 22 7.67 33.49 -11.23
N LEU A 23 7.63 34.45 -10.29
CA LEU A 23 7.54 35.86 -10.62
C LEU A 23 8.89 36.45 -10.98
N THR A 24 8.99 36.99 -12.20
CA THR A 24 10.09 37.88 -12.57
C THR A 24 9.89 39.27 -11.98
N LYS A 25 10.96 40.07 -11.89
CA LYS A 25 10.90 41.45 -11.35
C LYS A 25 9.89 42.31 -12.13
N ARG A 26 9.84 42.18 -13.46
CA ARG A 26 8.88 42.90 -14.32
C ARG A 26 7.43 42.51 -14.02
N LYS A 27 7.16 41.20 -13.94
CA LYS A 27 5.80 40.70 -13.68
C LYS A 27 5.30 41.08 -12.27
N LYS A 28 6.19 41.20 -11.28
CA LYS A 28 5.83 41.75 -9.96
C LYS A 28 5.32 43.19 -10.08
N ILE A 29 6.01 44.05 -10.82
CA ILE A 29 5.62 45.45 -11.00
C ILE A 29 4.27 45.55 -11.73
N GLU A 30 4.07 44.74 -12.78
CA GLU A 30 2.79 44.67 -13.49
C GLU A 30 1.65 44.24 -12.57
N LEU A 31 1.86 43.22 -11.74
CA LEU A 31 0.84 42.74 -10.80
C LEU A 31 0.52 43.75 -9.70
N VAL A 32 1.52 44.46 -9.17
CA VAL A 32 1.29 45.54 -8.20
C VAL A 32 0.39 46.62 -8.83
N LYS A 33 0.69 47.05 -10.06
CA LYS A 33 -0.11 48.05 -10.78
C LYS A 33 -1.53 47.57 -11.07
N ALA A 34 -1.68 46.31 -11.49
CA ALA A 34 -2.98 45.75 -11.86
C ALA A 34 -3.88 45.45 -10.66
N THR A 35 -3.31 45.02 -9.54
CA THR A 35 -4.08 44.52 -8.39
C THR A 35 -4.14 45.49 -7.21
N GLY A 36 -3.25 46.50 -7.18
CA GLY A 36 -3.05 47.39 -6.03
C GLY A 36 -2.47 46.69 -4.79
N LEU A 37 -1.99 45.45 -4.94
CA LEU A 37 -1.42 44.67 -3.84
C LEU A 37 0.06 44.97 -3.67
N ASP A 38 0.52 44.86 -2.43
CA ASP A 38 1.95 44.95 -2.14
C ASP A 38 2.72 43.73 -2.65
N VAL A 39 4.01 43.93 -2.94
CA VAL A 39 4.92 42.91 -3.44
C VAL A 39 4.99 41.70 -2.50
N GLU A 40 4.94 41.91 -1.18
CA GLU A 40 4.95 40.82 -0.20
C GLU A 40 3.68 39.99 -0.27
N GLN A 41 2.53 40.64 -0.45
CA GLN A 41 1.24 39.96 -0.57
C GLN A 41 1.21 39.07 -1.81
N ILE A 42 1.71 39.59 -2.93
CA ILE A 42 1.84 38.86 -4.19
C ILE A 42 2.81 37.68 -4.02
N ALA A 43 3.98 37.90 -3.41
CA ALA A 43 4.97 36.85 -3.19
C ALA A 43 4.45 35.75 -2.25
N SER A 44 3.73 36.13 -1.19
CA SER A 44 3.09 35.22 -0.24
C SER A 44 2.00 34.39 -0.91
N TRP A 45 1.16 35.01 -1.74
CA TRP A 45 0.14 34.30 -2.52
C TRP A 45 0.78 33.26 -3.45
N PHE A 46 1.79 33.64 -4.23
CA PHE A 46 2.50 32.71 -5.13
C PHE A 46 3.14 31.54 -4.37
N SER A 47 3.72 31.81 -3.20
CA SER A 47 4.32 30.77 -2.35
C SER A 47 3.26 29.79 -1.82
N ARG A 48 2.12 30.33 -1.34
CA ARG A 48 0.99 29.52 -0.89
C ARG A 48 0.43 28.65 -2.02
N ILE A 49 0.23 29.21 -3.21
CA ILE A 49 -0.31 28.45 -4.34
C ILE A 49 0.65 27.35 -4.79
N ARG A 50 1.97 27.60 -4.81
CA ARG A 50 2.97 26.55 -5.05
C ARG A 50 2.91 25.45 -4.00
N ALA A 51 2.74 25.79 -2.72
CA ALA A 51 2.60 24.82 -1.65
C ALA A 51 1.33 23.95 -1.83
N VAL A 52 0.19 24.57 -2.14
CA VAL A 52 -1.06 23.86 -2.42
C VAL A 52 -0.92 22.93 -3.64
N LYS A 53 -0.27 23.38 -4.72
CA LYS A 53 -0.04 22.53 -5.91
C LYS A 53 0.81 21.31 -5.58
N ARG A 54 1.87 21.47 -4.78
CA ARG A 54 2.70 20.35 -4.29
C ARG A 54 1.89 19.40 -3.40
N ALA A 55 1.11 19.93 -2.47
CA ALA A 55 0.25 19.12 -1.59
C ALA A 55 -0.80 18.34 -2.38
N LYS A 56 -1.44 18.95 -3.39
CA LYS A 56 -2.38 18.23 -4.27
C LYS A 56 -1.70 17.12 -5.04
N LYS A 57 -0.47 17.36 -5.54
CA LYS A 57 0.32 16.32 -6.21
C LYS A 57 0.63 15.17 -5.26
N SER A 58 1.13 15.45 -4.05
CA SER A 58 1.45 14.42 -3.07
C SER A 58 0.23 13.63 -2.62
N VAL A 59 -0.93 14.28 -2.47
CA VAL A 59 -2.20 13.57 -2.18
C VAL A 59 -2.57 12.64 -3.33
N GLY A 60 -2.44 13.09 -4.58
CA GLY A 60 -2.66 12.22 -5.75
C GLY A 60 -1.68 11.04 -5.83
N ASP A 61 -0.40 11.28 -5.49
CA ASP A 61 0.60 10.22 -5.39
C ASP A 61 0.24 9.20 -4.30
N LEU A 62 -0.16 9.67 -3.12
CA LEU A 62 -0.57 8.82 -2.00
C LEU A 62 -1.80 7.96 -2.34
N GLU A 63 -2.80 8.52 -3.03
CA GLU A 63 -3.99 7.74 -3.41
C GLU A 63 -3.64 6.66 -4.43
N ARG A 64 -2.73 6.93 -5.38
CA ARG A 64 -2.21 5.89 -6.30
C ARG A 64 -1.54 4.76 -5.55
N THR A 65 -0.59 5.09 -4.65
CA THR A 65 0.12 4.09 -3.85
C THR A 65 -0.84 3.27 -2.98
N LYS A 66 -1.88 3.89 -2.44
CA LYS A 66 -2.90 3.18 -1.65
C LYS A 66 -3.66 2.15 -2.48
N VAL A 67 -4.05 2.48 -3.72
CA VAL A 67 -4.70 1.53 -4.64
C VAL A 67 -3.77 0.36 -4.95
N GLU A 68 -2.51 0.64 -5.33
CA GLU A 68 -1.51 -0.39 -5.62
C GLU A 68 -1.29 -1.34 -4.43
N LEU A 69 -1.19 -0.79 -3.22
CA LEU A 69 -1.04 -1.57 -1.99
C LEU A 69 -2.27 -2.45 -1.71
N GLN A 70 -3.47 -1.93 -1.97
CA GLN A 70 -4.70 -2.67 -1.78
C GLN A 70 -4.82 -3.85 -2.75
N GLU A 71 -4.46 -3.65 -4.02
CA GLU A 71 -4.41 -4.72 -5.03
C GLU A 71 -3.36 -5.78 -4.69
N ALA A 72 -2.17 -5.36 -4.27
CA ALA A 72 -1.11 -6.27 -3.86
C ALA A 72 -1.52 -7.12 -2.65
N LEU A 73 -2.18 -6.50 -1.66
CA LEU A 73 -2.69 -7.19 -0.48
C LEU A 73 -3.76 -8.21 -0.87
N GLN A 74 -4.68 -7.85 -1.76
CA GLN A 74 -5.73 -8.74 -2.24
C GLN A 74 -5.13 -9.95 -2.98
N GLY A 75 -4.20 -9.71 -3.90
CA GLY A 75 -3.49 -10.79 -4.59
C GLY A 75 -2.70 -11.69 -3.65
N SER A 76 -2.14 -11.15 -2.56
CA SER A 76 -1.47 -11.96 -1.53
C SER A 76 -2.44 -12.87 -0.79
N LYS A 77 -3.62 -12.36 -0.40
CA LYS A 77 -4.66 -13.15 0.26
C LYS A 77 -5.16 -14.29 -0.63
N GLU A 78 -5.33 -14.04 -1.92
CA GLU A 78 -5.75 -15.06 -2.88
C GLU A 78 -4.71 -16.17 -3.04
N ARG A 79 -3.43 -15.80 -3.14
CA ARG A 79 -2.33 -16.77 -3.16
C ARG A 79 -2.29 -17.60 -1.87
N GLU A 80 -2.46 -16.96 -0.72
CA GLU A 80 -2.50 -17.64 0.57
C GLU A 80 -3.68 -18.63 0.66
N ALA A 81 -4.87 -18.23 0.20
CA ALA A 81 -6.04 -19.09 0.16
C ALA A 81 -5.83 -20.31 -0.75
N LYS A 82 -5.18 -20.10 -1.90
CA LYS A 82 -4.83 -21.20 -2.81
C LYS A 82 -3.89 -22.21 -2.15
N LEU A 83 -2.84 -21.73 -1.50
CA LEU A 83 -1.89 -22.58 -0.79
C LEU A 83 -2.55 -23.35 0.36
N LYS A 84 -3.50 -22.72 1.08
CA LYS A 84 -4.27 -23.42 2.12
C LYS A 84 -5.09 -24.57 1.55
N ASN A 85 -5.78 -24.35 0.43
CA ASN A 85 -6.56 -25.40 -0.22
C ASN A 85 -5.69 -26.56 -0.73
N GLU A 86 -4.53 -26.26 -1.34
CA GLU A 86 -3.57 -27.27 -1.78
C GLU A 86 -3.01 -28.08 -0.61
N LEU A 87 -2.70 -27.41 0.52
CA LEU A 87 -2.25 -28.05 1.74
C LEU A 87 -3.32 -28.98 2.32
N GLU A 88 -4.58 -28.54 2.37
CA GLU A 88 -5.69 -29.38 2.81
C GLU A 88 -5.91 -30.59 1.89
N GLY A 89 -5.84 -30.39 0.58
CA GLY A 89 -5.91 -31.48 -0.40
C GLY A 89 -4.82 -32.52 -0.17
N SER A 90 -3.58 -32.06 0.03
CA SER A 90 -2.43 -32.93 0.31
C SER A 90 -2.60 -33.71 1.62
N LYS A 91 -3.10 -33.05 2.67
CA LYS A 91 -3.40 -33.71 3.96
C LYS A 91 -4.47 -34.78 3.84
N ARG A 92 -5.53 -34.53 3.06
CA ARG A 92 -6.59 -35.51 2.80
C ARG A 92 -6.02 -36.73 2.09
N HIS A 93 -5.28 -36.52 1.01
CA HIS A 93 -4.64 -37.60 0.26
C HIS A 93 -3.68 -38.42 1.12
N GLN A 94 -2.88 -37.76 1.96
CA GLN A 94 -1.99 -38.45 2.91
C GLN A 94 -2.78 -39.32 3.90
N THR A 95 -3.92 -38.82 4.40
CA THR A 95 -4.79 -39.56 5.33
C THR A 95 -5.40 -40.79 4.65
N GLU A 96 -5.82 -40.66 3.38
CA GLU A 96 -6.33 -41.77 2.57
C GLU A 96 -5.27 -42.86 2.36
N LEU A 97 -4.06 -42.47 1.93
CA LEU A 97 -2.94 -43.39 1.75
C LEU A 97 -2.57 -44.10 3.05
N TYR A 98 -2.61 -43.40 4.19
CA TYR A 98 -2.35 -44.01 5.50
C TYR A 98 -3.42 -45.06 5.86
N ALA A 99 -4.70 -44.72 5.66
CA ALA A 99 -5.80 -45.64 5.91
C ALA A 99 -5.74 -46.88 4.98
N GLU A 100 -5.38 -46.70 3.71
CA GLU A 100 -5.19 -47.80 2.76
C GLU A 100 -4.00 -48.69 3.16
N ASN A 101 -2.86 -48.09 3.51
CA ASN A 101 -1.71 -48.84 4.03
C ASN A 101 -2.08 -49.67 5.27
N GLN A 102 -2.89 -49.10 6.17
CA GLN A 102 -3.37 -49.82 7.35
C GLN A 102 -4.27 -51.01 6.98
N ARG A 103 -5.18 -50.85 6.00
CA ARG A 103 -6.03 -51.94 5.50
C ARG A 103 -5.23 -53.07 4.87
N LEU A 104 -4.25 -52.73 4.02
CA LEU A 104 -3.38 -53.72 3.37
C LEU A 104 -2.57 -54.51 4.40
N ARG A 105 -2.05 -53.84 5.44
CA ARG A 105 -1.34 -54.52 6.54
C ARG A 105 -2.21 -55.52 7.29
N GLN A 106 -3.47 -55.17 7.56
CA GLN A 106 -4.42 -56.10 8.18
C GLN A 106 -4.67 -57.33 7.31
N GLN A 107 -4.82 -57.15 5.99
CA GLN A 107 -5.02 -58.25 5.05
C GLN A 107 -3.83 -59.21 4.98
N LEU A 108 -2.61 -58.68 5.09
CA LEU A 108 -1.36 -59.45 5.01
C LEU A 108 -0.95 -60.11 6.34
N GLY A 109 -1.70 -59.90 7.44
CA GLY A 109 -1.39 -60.47 8.75
C GLY A 109 -0.10 -59.91 9.39
N VAL A 110 0.44 -58.80 8.86
CA VAL A 110 1.67 -58.17 9.35
C VAL A 110 1.33 -57.23 10.50
N THR A 111 1.47 -57.70 11.74
CA THR A 111 1.34 -56.89 12.96
C THR A 111 2.72 -56.46 13.48
N GLY A 112 3.38 -55.59 12.72
CA GLY A 112 4.62 -54.94 13.13
C GLY A 112 4.32 -53.68 13.94
N ASN A 113 4.98 -53.53 15.09
CA ASN A 113 4.77 -52.43 16.05
C ASN A 113 5.46 -51.14 15.53
N ASP A 114 4.86 -50.49 14.54
CA ASP A 114 5.29 -49.16 14.10
C ASP A 114 4.65 -48.14 15.05
N ALA A 115 5.38 -47.81 16.12
CA ALA A 115 5.01 -46.72 17.00
C ALA A 115 4.79 -45.44 16.18
N MET A 116 3.52 -45.14 15.94
CA MET A 116 2.92 -43.81 15.91
C MET A 116 3.75 -42.77 15.15
N PHE A 117 3.67 -42.80 13.82
CA PHE A 117 4.03 -41.64 13.01
C PHE A 117 2.92 -40.60 13.14
N ASP A 118 2.86 -39.95 14.31
CA ASP A 118 1.96 -38.83 14.56
C ASP A 118 2.41 -37.64 13.68
N PRO A 119 1.59 -37.15 12.74
CA PRO A 119 2.05 -36.19 11.73
C PRO A 119 2.40 -34.80 12.29
N ILE A 120 2.06 -34.50 13.55
CA ILE A 120 2.19 -33.15 14.15
C ILE A 120 3.07 -33.14 15.41
N ALA A 121 3.20 -34.26 16.13
CA ALA A 121 3.93 -34.31 17.40
C ALA A 121 5.47 -34.27 17.25
N SER A 122 6.01 -34.62 16.08
CA SER A 122 7.47 -34.73 15.87
C SER A 122 8.18 -33.40 15.57
N LEU A 123 7.46 -32.33 15.22
CA LEU A 123 8.05 -31.03 14.86
C LEU A 123 8.25 -30.07 16.04
N LEU A 124 7.58 -30.28 17.18
CA LEU A 124 7.73 -29.43 18.37
C LEU A 124 8.77 -29.96 19.38
N ASN A 125 9.20 -31.22 19.26
CA ASN A 125 10.08 -31.87 20.24
C ASN A 125 11.58 -31.87 19.87
N ARG A 126 12.01 -31.13 18.83
CA ARG A 126 13.42 -31.16 18.37
C ARG A 126 14.22 -29.87 18.54
N CYS A 127 13.67 -28.84 19.19
CA CYS A 127 14.35 -27.54 19.36
C CYS A 127 14.70 -27.17 20.81
N VAL A 128 14.66 -28.09 21.77
CA VAL A 128 15.15 -27.80 23.12
C VAL A 128 16.21 -28.84 23.50
N CYS A 129 17.38 -28.33 23.87
CA CYS A 129 18.59 -29.02 24.36
C CYS A 129 19.56 -29.53 23.27
N SER A 130 20.59 -28.73 23.00
CA SER A 130 21.96 -29.10 23.40
C SER A 130 22.81 -27.84 23.57
N PHE A 131 23.13 -27.58 24.84
CA PHE A 131 24.17 -26.69 25.34
C PHE A 131 25.50 -27.46 25.32
#